data_AF-A0A7W5Z442-F1
#
_entry.id   AF-A0A7W5Z442-F1
#
_cell.length_a   1.000
_cell.length_b   1.000
_cell.length_c   1.000
_cell.angle_alpha   90.00
_cell.angle_beta   90.00
_cell.angle_gamma   90.00
#
_symmetry.space_group_name_H-M   'P 1'
#
loop_
_entity.id
_entity.type
_entity.pdbx_description
1 polymer ?
#
loop_
_entity_poly.entity_id
_entity_poly.type
_entity_poly.pdbx_seq_one_letter_code
_entity_poly.pdbx_strand_id
1 'polypeptide(L)'
;MFGLLRAFLGAQVVSAQVSRVRREAHLALVKTALGIVAAVLALVAVGFFTAAGHLSLERALGPVTASLIVGGVYLVIALIVWAVMATRDSRPQLPAETPDLAATARTTLFSIGQSVGDAARSIDPKAIANAGGRKLARTVGPLTLASIAIVAGYLAARRIDR
;
A
#
# COMPACT_ATOMS: atom_id res chain seq x y z
N MET A 1 43.58 -23.45 17.16
CA MET A 1 42.77 -22.43 17.88
C MET A 1 41.90 -21.57 16.97
N PHE A 2 42.39 -21.07 15.82
CA PHE A 2 41.60 -20.22 14.90
C PHE A 2 40.31 -20.84 14.33
N GLY A 3 40.25 -22.16 14.13
CA GLY A 3 39.05 -22.83 13.60
C GLY A 3 37.84 -22.78 14.54
N LEU A 4 38.06 -22.90 15.85
CA LEU A 4 37.00 -22.83 16.87
C LEU A 4 36.38 -21.42 16.95
N LEU A 5 37.20 -20.38 16.81
CA LEU A 5 36.76 -18.99 16.81
C LEU A 5 35.85 -18.69 15.60
N ARG A 6 36.19 -19.23 14.42
CA ARG A 6 35.36 -19.11 13.22
C ARG A 6 34.02 -19.85 13.33
N ALA A 7 34.02 -21.04 13.93
CA ALA A 7 32.79 -21.81 14.16
C ALA A 7 31.84 -21.07 15.12
N PHE A 8 32.38 -20.47 16.19
CA PHE A 8 31.59 -19.70 17.16
C PHE A 8 30.97 -18.43 16.55
N LEU A 9 31.75 -17.71 15.72
CA LEU A 9 31.26 -16.54 14.98
C LEU A 9 30.16 -16.91 13.98
N GLY A 10 30.31 -18.04 13.27
CA GLY A 10 29.27 -18.54 12.36
C GLY A 10 27.94 -18.85 13.07
N ALA A 11 28.01 -19.52 14.22
CA ALA A 11 26.82 -19.87 15.01
C ALA A 11 26.07 -18.63 15.55
N GLN A 12 26.80 -17.59 15.97
CA GLN A 12 26.22 -16.32 16.43
C GLN A 12 25.49 -15.57 15.30
N VAL A 13 26.04 -15.57 14.09
CA VAL A 13 25.41 -14.90 12.94
C VAL A 13 24.12 -15.63 12.53
N VAL A 14 24.12 -16.97 12.55
CA VAL A 14 22.93 -17.77 12.21
C VAL A 14 21.80 -17.55 13.22
N SER A 15 22.09 -17.55 14.53
CA SER A 15 21.04 -17.32 15.54
C SER A 15 20.45 -15.91 15.48
N ALA A 16 21.28 -14.90 15.19
CA ALA A 16 20.83 -13.54 14.95
C ALA A 16 19.90 -13.45 13.72
N GLN A 17 20.22 -14.15 12.62
CA GLN A 17 19.36 -14.20 11.43
C GLN A 17 18.02 -14.89 11.72
N VAL A 18 18.03 -16.03 12.40
CA VAL A 18 16.80 -16.78 12.73
C VAL A 18 15.85 -15.92 13.57
N SER A 19 16.37 -15.15 14.53
CA SER A 19 15.52 -14.28 15.36
C SER A 19 14.89 -13.12 14.58
N ARG A 20 15.59 -12.57 13.58
CA ARG A 20 15.06 -11.52 12.68
C ARG A 20 13.94 -12.08 11.81
N VAL A 21 14.18 -13.21 11.15
CA VAL A 21 13.18 -13.88 10.31
C VAL A 21 11.93 -14.22 11.11
N ARG A 22 12.08 -14.70 12.35
CA ARG A 22 10.95 -15.04 13.21
C ARG A 22 10.13 -13.81 13.63
N ARG A 23 10.78 -12.68 13.92
CA ARG A 23 10.08 -11.41 14.23
C ARG A 23 9.33 -10.86 13.02
N GLU A 24 9.96 -10.87 11.85
CA GLU A 24 9.32 -10.44 10.60
C GLU A 24 8.12 -11.31 10.24
N ALA A 25 8.26 -12.65 10.38
CA ALA A 25 7.16 -13.59 10.18
C ALA A 25 6.02 -13.32 11.16
N HIS A 26 6.31 -13.08 12.44
CA HIS A 26 5.29 -12.80 13.44
C HIS A 26 4.52 -11.50 13.15
N LEU A 27 5.22 -10.42 12.79
CA LEU A 27 4.58 -9.16 12.41
C LEU A 27 3.74 -9.30 11.14
N ALA A 28 4.21 -10.06 10.15
CA ALA A 28 3.45 -10.36 8.94
C ALA A 28 2.17 -11.16 9.25
N LEU A 29 2.26 -12.15 10.15
CA LEU A 29 1.12 -12.95 10.59
C LEU A 29 0.10 -12.12 11.37
N VAL A 30 0.53 -11.32 12.34
CA VAL A 30 -0.37 -10.44 13.11
C VAL A 30 -1.09 -9.46 12.21
N LYS A 31 -0.36 -8.84 11.26
CA LYS A 31 -0.96 -7.90 10.31
C LYS A 31 -1.96 -8.57 9.38
N THR A 32 -1.66 -9.80 8.93
CA THR A 32 -2.56 -10.58 8.08
C THR A 32 -3.81 -11.00 8.86
N ALA A 33 -3.65 -11.48 10.09
CA ALA A 33 -4.75 -11.84 10.97
C ALA A 33 -5.66 -10.64 11.28
N LEU A 34 -5.09 -9.50 11.62
CA LEU A 34 -5.85 -8.26 11.85
C LEU A 34 -6.57 -7.80 10.58
N GLY A 35 -5.93 -7.95 9.42
CA GLY A 35 -6.55 -7.67 8.11
C GLY A 35 -7.77 -8.57 7.83
N ILE A 36 -7.66 -9.88 8.14
CA ILE A 36 -8.76 -10.83 7.99
C ILE A 36 -9.92 -10.47 8.94
N VAL A 37 -9.62 -10.22 10.21
CA VAL A 37 -10.63 -9.83 11.21
C VAL A 37 -11.35 -8.55 10.78
N ALA A 38 -10.59 -7.52 10.37
CA ALA A 38 -11.17 -6.28 9.85
C ALA A 38 -12.02 -6.51 8.60
N ALA A 39 -11.61 -7.39 7.68
CA ALA A 39 -12.38 -7.74 6.49
C ALA A 39 -13.71 -8.44 6.84
N VAL A 40 -13.70 -9.38 7.80
CA VAL A 40 -14.92 -10.05 8.27
C VAL A 40 -15.89 -9.06 8.91
N LEU A 41 -15.39 -8.19 9.79
CA LEU A 41 -16.19 -7.13 10.42
C LEU A 41 -16.79 -6.17 9.38
N ALA A 42 -16.00 -5.75 8.38
CA ALA A 42 -16.49 -4.92 7.29
C ALA A 42 -17.58 -5.62 6.47
N LEU A 43 -17.43 -6.93 6.21
CA LEU A 43 -18.41 -7.71 5.46
C LEU A 43 -19.74 -7.84 6.21
N VAL A 44 -19.69 -8.04 7.52
CA VAL A 44 -20.88 -8.04 8.39
C VAL A 44 -21.55 -6.66 8.39
N ALA A 45 -20.78 -5.59 8.56
CA ALA A 45 -21.31 -4.22 8.53
C ALA A 45 -22.00 -3.90 7.20
N VAL A 46 -21.38 -4.27 6.06
CA VAL A 46 -21.97 -4.10 4.73
C VAL A 46 -23.29 -4.86 4.61
N GLY A 47 -23.37 -6.09 5.12
CA GLY A 47 -24.62 -6.86 5.13
C GLY A 47 -25.76 -6.16 5.89
N PHE A 48 -25.48 -5.67 7.10
CA PHE A 48 -26.47 -4.95 7.90
C PHE A 48 -26.87 -3.60 7.28
N PHE A 49 -25.92 -2.82 6.76
CA PHE A 49 -26.20 -1.57 6.06
C PHE A 49 -27.07 -1.80 4.82
N THR A 50 -26.82 -2.89 4.11
CA THR A 50 -27.61 -3.26 2.92
C THR A 50 -29.04 -3.64 3.30
N ALA A 51 -29.22 -4.44 4.35
CA ALA A 51 -30.54 -4.79 4.84
C ALA A 51 -31.31 -3.56 5.35
N ALA A 52 -30.64 -2.67 6.11
CA ALA A 52 -31.23 -1.43 6.59
C ALA A 52 -31.60 -0.48 5.44
N GLY A 53 -30.72 -0.35 4.44
CA GLY A 53 -30.97 0.43 3.24
C GLY A 53 -32.15 -0.12 2.44
N HIS A 54 -32.22 -1.43 2.25
CA HIS A 54 -33.33 -2.09 1.55
C HIS A 54 -34.67 -1.85 2.27
N LEU A 55 -34.74 -2.07 3.58
CA LEU A 55 -35.94 -1.80 4.38
C LEU A 55 -36.37 -0.32 4.31
N SER A 56 -35.41 0.60 4.29
CA SER A 56 -35.70 2.03 4.12
C SER A 56 -36.24 2.35 2.73
N LEU A 57 -35.70 1.74 1.67
CA LEU A 57 -36.16 1.93 0.29
C LEU A 57 -37.52 1.26 0.04
N GLU A 58 -37.75 0.09 0.61
CA GLU A 58 -39.00 -0.66 0.46
C GLU A 58 -40.18 0.17 0.95
N ARG A 59 -40.02 0.89 2.07
CA ARG A 59 -41.05 1.80 2.61
C ARG A 59 -41.34 3.00 1.70
N ALA A 60 -40.37 3.44 0.91
CA ALA A 60 -40.49 4.65 0.09
C ALA A 60 -40.89 4.38 -1.37
N LEU A 61 -40.37 3.31 -1.97
CA LEU A 61 -40.42 3.05 -3.42
C LEU A 61 -41.03 1.69 -3.78
N GLY A 62 -41.39 0.88 -2.78
CA GLY A 62 -41.86 -0.48 -2.94
C GLY A 62 -40.75 -1.52 -3.10
N PRO A 63 -41.09 -2.81 -2.93
CA PRO A 63 -40.11 -3.90 -2.80
C PRO A 63 -39.33 -4.19 -4.10
N VAL A 64 -39.97 -4.01 -5.26
CA VAL A 64 -39.35 -4.26 -6.57
C VAL A 64 -38.26 -3.22 -6.86
N THR A 65 -38.59 -1.93 -6.73
CA THR A 65 -37.66 -0.82 -6.99
C THR A 65 -36.47 -0.84 -6.03
N ALA A 66 -36.71 -1.13 -4.75
CA ALA A 66 -35.67 -1.26 -3.74
C ALA A 66 -34.64 -2.35 -4.12
N SER A 67 -35.12 -3.52 -4.53
CA SER A 67 -34.28 -4.64 -4.93
C SER A 67 -33.46 -4.32 -6.19
N LEU A 68 -34.03 -3.56 -7.14
CA LEU A 68 -33.37 -3.17 -8.37
C LEU A 68 -32.22 -2.17 -8.12
N ILE A 69 -32.42 -1.21 -7.20
CA ILE A 69 -31.39 -0.26 -6.78
C ILE A 69 -30.25 -0.96 -6.06
N VAL A 70 -30.56 -1.81 -5.08
CA VAL A 70 -29.54 -2.56 -4.32
C VAL A 70 -28.73 -3.46 -5.25
N GLY A 71 -29.40 -4.22 -6.13
CA GLY A 71 -28.73 -5.05 -7.14
C GLY A 71 -27.85 -4.23 -8.09
N GLY A 72 -28.32 -3.07 -8.53
CA GLY A 72 -27.56 -2.14 -9.38
C GLY A 72 -26.28 -1.62 -8.71
N VAL A 73 -26.34 -1.26 -7.43
CA VAL A 73 -25.16 -0.82 -6.66
C VAL A 73 -24.12 -1.94 -6.58
N TYR A 74 -24.53 -3.17 -6.26
CA TYR A 74 -23.62 -4.31 -6.23
C TYR A 74 -23.01 -4.63 -7.59
N LEU A 75 -23.78 -4.50 -8.67
CA LEU A 75 -23.28 -4.70 -10.04
C LEU A 75 -22.17 -3.67 -10.38
N VAL A 76 -22.37 -2.40 -10.02
CA VAL A 76 -21.36 -1.34 -10.23
C VAL A 76 -20.10 -1.63 -9.42
N ILE A 77 -20.23 -2.03 -8.15
CA ILE A 77 -19.08 -2.40 -7.31
C ILE A 77 -18.34 -3.61 -7.92
N ALA A 78 -19.06 -4.63 -8.37
CA ALA A 78 -18.46 -5.80 -9.01
C ALA A 78 -17.68 -5.42 -10.28
N LEU A 79 -18.23 -4.53 -11.12
CA LEU A 79 -17.54 -4.00 -12.29
C LEU A 79 -16.27 -3.23 -11.93
N ILE A 80 -16.31 -2.40 -10.88
CA ILE A 80 -15.13 -1.66 -10.41
C ILE A 80 -14.05 -2.63 -9.93
N VAL A 81 -14.41 -3.63 -9.11
CA VAL A 81 -13.46 -4.64 -8.63
C VAL A 81 -12.86 -5.42 -9.79
N TRP A 82 -13.68 -5.84 -10.75
CA TRP A 82 -13.23 -6.51 -11.96
C TRP A 82 -12.26 -5.64 -12.77
N ALA A 83 -12.57 -4.35 -12.98
CA ALA A 83 -11.67 -3.42 -13.67
C ALA A 83 -10.34 -3.23 -12.92
N VAL A 84 -10.36 -3.14 -11.59
CA VAL A 84 -9.16 -3.04 -10.75
C VAL A 84 -8.34 -4.34 -10.80
N MET A 85 -8.98 -5.51 -10.88
CA MET A 85 -8.28 -6.78 -11.06
C MET A 85 -7.68 -6.91 -12.45
N ALA A 86 -8.45 -6.60 -13.50
CA ALA A 86 -8.01 -6.63 -14.89
C ALA A 86 -6.78 -5.74 -15.14
N THR A 87 -6.69 -4.60 -14.44
CA THR A 87 -5.52 -3.70 -14.51
C THR A 87 -4.31 -4.17 -13.70
N ARG A 88 -4.49 -5.07 -12.73
CA ARG A 88 -3.38 -5.60 -11.90
C ARG A 88 -2.64 -6.76 -12.56
N ASP A 89 -3.30 -7.53 -13.41
CA ASP A 89 -2.67 -8.67 -14.10
C ASP A 89 -1.60 -8.26 -15.11
N SER A 90 -1.51 -6.97 -15.46
CA SER A 90 -0.43 -6.45 -16.29
C SER A 90 0.88 -6.19 -15.54
N ARG A 91 1.07 -6.73 -14.33
CA ARG A 91 2.42 -6.70 -13.71
C ARG A 91 3.37 -7.39 -14.68
N PRO A 92 4.35 -6.66 -15.25
CA PRO A 92 5.32 -7.27 -16.13
C PRO A 92 5.95 -8.42 -15.36
N GLN A 93 5.81 -9.64 -15.86
CA GLN A 93 6.69 -10.72 -15.42
C GLN A 93 8.09 -10.19 -15.69
N LEU A 94 8.80 -9.83 -14.62
CA LEU A 94 10.20 -9.46 -14.73
C LEU A 94 10.86 -10.61 -15.49
N PRO A 95 11.44 -10.34 -16.68
CA PRO A 95 12.13 -11.37 -17.45
C PRO A 95 13.08 -12.09 -16.50
N ALA A 96 13.04 -13.42 -16.48
CA ALA A 96 13.90 -14.24 -15.63
C ALA A 96 15.31 -13.66 -15.69
N GLU A 97 15.76 -13.14 -14.54
CA GLU A 97 16.96 -12.32 -14.42
C GLU A 97 18.14 -13.12 -14.98
N THR A 98 18.51 -12.86 -16.23
CA THR A 98 19.79 -13.35 -16.74
C THR A 98 20.85 -12.71 -15.83
N PRO A 99 21.72 -13.49 -15.18
CA PRO A 99 22.60 -13.01 -14.09
C PRO A 99 23.49 -11.82 -14.50
N ASP A 100 23.69 -11.61 -15.79
CA ASP A 100 24.47 -10.50 -16.37
C ASP A 100 23.74 -9.14 -16.34
N LEU A 101 22.41 -9.14 -16.47
CA LEU A 101 21.59 -7.93 -16.40
C LEU A 101 21.40 -7.45 -14.95
N ALA A 102 21.42 -8.35 -13.97
CA ALA A 102 21.35 -7.99 -12.55
C ALA A 102 22.61 -7.24 -12.09
N ALA A 103 23.79 -7.66 -12.57
CA ALA A 103 25.05 -6.97 -12.32
C ALA A 103 25.02 -5.57 -12.94
N THR A 104 24.63 -5.47 -14.21
CA THR A 104 24.54 -4.19 -14.93
C THR A 104 23.52 -3.24 -14.30
N ALA A 105 22.33 -3.73 -13.94
CA ALA A 105 21.28 -2.92 -13.32
C ALA A 105 21.72 -2.36 -11.95
N ARG A 106 22.50 -3.12 -11.16
CA ARG A 106 23.07 -2.63 -9.89
C ARG A 106 24.06 -1.50 -10.11
N THR A 107 24.93 -1.60 -11.11
CA THR A 107 25.88 -0.53 -11.45
C THR A 107 25.14 0.72 -11.93
N THR A 108 24.12 0.56 -12.78
CA THR A 108 23.34 1.69 -13.29
C THR A 108 22.53 2.36 -12.18
N LEU A 109 21.83 1.58 -11.33
CA LEU A 109 21.08 2.12 -10.19
C LEU A 109 21.99 2.83 -9.18
N PHE A 110 23.20 2.32 -8.96
CA PHE A 110 24.19 2.97 -8.10
C PHE A 110 24.65 4.32 -8.68
N SER A 111 24.95 4.36 -9.99
CA SER A 111 25.35 5.61 -10.67
C SER A 111 24.23 6.66 -10.68
N ILE A 112 22.98 6.23 -10.89
CA ILE A 112 21.80 7.11 -10.82
C ILE A 112 21.61 7.59 -9.39
N GLY A 113 21.72 6.70 -8.39
CA GLY A 113 21.62 7.06 -6.97
C GLY A 113 22.64 8.11 -6.54
N GLN A 114 23.88 8.02 -7.02
CA GLN A 114 24.89 9.06 -6.79
C GLN A 114 24.53 10.39 -7.45
N SER A 115 24.11 10.37 -8.73
CA SER A 115 23.71 11.60 -9.44
C SER A 115 22.50 12.30 -8.80
N VAL A 116 21.53 11.53 -8.28
CA VAL A 116 20.37 12.06 -7.55
C VAL A 116 20.77 12.56 -6.17
N GLY A 117 21.72 11.90 -5.49
CA GLY A 117 22.27 12.36 -4.22
C GLY A 117 22.99 13.71 -4.35
N ASP A 118 23.76 13.89 -5.41
CA ASP A 118 24.45 15.15 -5.69
C ASP A 118 23.48 16.25 -6.17
N ALA A 119 22.45 15.89 -6.94
CA ALA A 119 21.36 16.79 -7.25
C ALA A 119 20.56 17.18 -5.99
N ALA A 120 20.28 16.25 -5.08
CA ALA A 120 19.55 16.52 -3.85
C ALA A 120 20.34 17.40 -2.88
N ARG A 121 21.67 17.27 -2.83
CA ARG A 121 22.53 18.17 -2.04
C ARG A 121 22.61 19.58 -2.61
N SER A 122 22.42 19.75 -3.91
CA SER A 122 22.45 21.07 -4.55
C SER A 122 21.10 21.79 -4.54
N ILE A 123 20.02 21.11 -4.15
CA ILE A 123 18.71 21.77 -4.03
C ILE A 123 18.51 22.31 -2.62
N ASP A 124 18.46 23.63 -2.50
CA ASP A 124 18.11 24.33 -1.26
C ASP A 124 16.68 23.94 -0.83
N PRO A 125 16.49 23.28 0.34
CA PRO A 125 15.18 22.81 0.80
C PRO A 125 14.13 23.91 0.90
N LYS A 126 14.58 25.15 1.14
CA LYS A 126 13.71 26.32 1.26
C LYS A 126 13.15 26.78 -0.09
N ALA A 127 13.89 26.53 -1.18
CA ALA A 127 13.44 26.89 -2.52
C ALA A 127 12.32 25.96 -3.03
N ILE A 128 12.39 24.65 -2.73
CA ILE A 128 11.36 23.68 -3.14
C ILE A 128 10.04 23.95 -2.41
N ALA A 129 10.08 24.22 -1.09
CA ALA A 129 8.87 24.46 -0.30
C ALA A 129 8.04 25.64 -0.83
N ASN A 130 8.73 26.72 -1.24
CA ASN A 130 8.08 27.93 -1.75
C ASN A 130 7.59 27.80 -3.20
N ALA A 131 8.31 27.07 -4.06
CA ALA A 131 7.92 26.87 -5.46
C ALA A 131 6.82 25.81 -5.63
N GLY A 132 6.91 24.70 -4.87
CA GLY A 132 5.92 23.62 -4.90
C GLY A 132 4.57 24.04 -4.32
N GLY A 133 4.56 24.73 -3.17
CA GLY A 133 3.33 25.17 -2.51
C GLY A 133 2.48 26.12 -3.35
N ARG A 134 3.11 27.05 -4.09
CA ARG A 134 2.39 28.03 -4.92
C ARG A 134 1.77 27.45 -6.18
N LYS A 135 2.41 26.44 -6.80
CA LYS A 135 1.82 25.75 -7.96
C LYS A 135 0.69 24.83 -7.53
N LEU A 136 0.86 24.06 -6.45
CA LEU A 136 -0.15 23.14 -5.95
C LEU A 136 -1.43 23.87 -5.47
N ALA A 137 -1.27 25.03 -4.85
CA ALA A 137 -2.40 25.87 -4.42
C ALA A 137 -3.22 26.47 -5.59
N ARG A 138 -2.65 26.55 -6.81
CA ARG A 138 -3.38 27.07 -7.99
C ARG A 138 -4.06 25.98 -8.81
N THR A 139 -3.53 24.76 -8.85
CA THR A 139 -4.07 23.68 -9.69
C THR A 139 -4.99 22.72 -8.96
N VAL A 140 -4.93 22.67 -7.62
CA VAL A 140 -5.64 21.64 -6.84
C VAL A 140 -6.76 22.30 -6.05
N GLY A 141 -8.01 22.05 -6.45
CA GLY A 141 -9.19 22.58 -5.76
C GLY A 141 -9.26 22.13 -4.30
N PRO A 142 -9.98 22.88 -3.43
CA PRO A 142 -9.97 22.65 -1.98
C PRO A 142 -10.44 21.23 -1.59
N LEU A 143 -11.33 20.62 -2.36
CA LEU A 143 -11.80 19.24 -2.17
C LEU A 143 -10.71 18.19 -2.44
N THR A 144 -9.88 18.40 -3.46
CA THR A 144 -8.73 17.52 -3.75
C THR A 144 -7.60 17.69 -2.74
N LEU A 145 -7.43 18.89 -2.17
CA LEU A 145 -6.50 19.09 -1.06
C LEU A 145 -6.97 18.37 0.22
N ALA A 146 -8.27 18.37 0.50
CA ALA A 146 -8.82 17.64 1.64
C ALA A 146 -8.63 16.13 1.49
N SER A 147 -8.89 15.55 0.30
CA SER A 147 -8.68 14.12 0.08
C SER A 147 -7.21 13.72 0.17
N ILE A 148 -6.29 14.53 -0.38
CA ILE A 148 -4.84 14.31 -0.26
C ILE A 148 -4.39 14.46 1.20
N ALA A 149 -4.90 15.44 1.94
CA ALA A 149 -4.58 15.63 3.35
C ALA A 149 -5.05 14.45 4.21
N ILE A 150 -6.23 13.89 3.95
CA ILE A 150 -6.74 12.70 4.64
C ILE A 150 -5.84 11.48 4.33
N VAL A 151 -5.50 11.27 3.07
CA VAL A 151 -4.63 10.15 2.66
C VAL A 151 -3.20 10.31 3.20
N ALA A 152 -2.65 11.52 3.18
CA ALA A 152 -1.34 11.85 3.73
C ALA A 152 -1.31 11.71 5.25
N GLY A 153 -2.36 12.16 5.95
CA GLY A 153 -2.52 11.98 7.40
C GLY A 153 -2.61 10.50 7.78
N TYR A 154 -3.36 9.71 7.03
CA TYR A 154 -3.44 8.25 7.22
C TYR A 154 -2.08 7.57 6.99
N LEU A 155 -1.33 7.97 5.95
CA LEU A 155 0.00 7.44 5.67
C LEU A 155 1.05 7.86 6.71
N ALA A 156 0.98 9.10 7.19
CA ALA A 156 1.87 9.61 8.24
C ALA A 156 1.64 8.89 9.57
N ALA A 157 0.37 8.72 9.99
CA ALA A 157 0.02 7.93 11.16
C ALA A 157 0.55 6.49 11.06
N ARG A 158 0.40 5.87 9.89
CA ARG A 158 0.92 4.52 9.62
C ARG A 158 2.45 4.40 9.64
N ARG A 159 3.18 5.51 9.48
CA ARG A 159 4.64 5.54 9.50
C ARG A 159 5.22 5.65 10.91
N ILE A 160 4.45 6.19 11.86
CA ILE A 160 4.83 6.31 13.27
C ILE A 160 4.73 4.95 13.99
N ASP A 161 3.83 4.07 13.52
CA ASP A 161 3.66 2.71 14.04
C ASP A 161 4.69 1.67 13.51
N ARG A 162 5.69 2.08 12.72
CA ARG A 162 6.78 1.22 12.22
C ARG A 162 8.11 1.62 12.84
#